data_AF-A0A6S9WL65-F1
#
_entry.id   AF-A0A6S9WL65-F1
#
_cell.length_a   1.000
_cell.length_b   1.000
_cell.length_c   1.000
_cell.angle_alpha   90.00
_cell.angle_beta   90.00
_cell.angle_gamma   90.00
#
_symmetry.space_group_name_H-M   'P 1'
#
loop_
_entity.id
_entity.type
_entity.pdbx_description
1 polymer ?
#
loop_
_entity_poly.entity_id
_entity_poly.type
_entity_poly.pdbx_seq_one_letter_code
_entity_poly.pdbx_strand_id
1 'polypeptide(L)'
;DADADADADADGGSDYDDDDGDGGRGARYVPDRSLPTDDEAERLRKEHADANRELRELEKRKTELEDLLEEDFGPQGKFFGLRGQCFDFKPGGEHSYELCPFDKAKQKGSDGYSSVDLGKWDGFGESGYKTMFFSKGTPCWNGPVRSLSVSLSCAADNEILSVDEPEVCKYQMVFATPAVCTEEDVAAAAKAAQPNDGSDVDVDDIEHDEL
;
A
#
# COMPACT_ATOMS: atom_id res chain seq x y z
N ASP A 1 8.06 2.67 -18.69
CA ASP A 1 7.16 3.23 -19.71
C ASP A 1 5.93 3.77 -19.02
N ALA A 2 5.94 5.08 -18.77
CA ALA A 2 4.84 5.82 -18.20
C ALA A 2 4.51 6.91 -19.21
N ASP A 3 3.35 6.77 -19.86
CA ASP A 3 2.77 7.79 -20.71
C ASP A 3 2.28 8.93 -19.81
N ALA A 4 2.95 10.07 -19.95
CA ALA A 4 2.58 11.33 -19.34
C ALA A 4 2.10 12.25 -20.47
N ASP A 5 0.80 12.22 -20.74
CA ASP A 5 0.16 13.20 -21.62
C ASP A 5 -0.03 14.50 -20.82
N ALA A 6 0.95 15.39 -20.97
CA ALA A 6 0.89 16.77 -20.54
C ALA A 6 0.40 17.62 -21.73
N ASP A 7 -0.92 17.83 -21.82
CA ASP A 7 -1.50 18.83 -22.71
C ASP A 7 -1.24 20.23 -22.13
N ALA A 8 -0.12 20.81 -22.54
CA ALA A 8 0.18 22.22 -22.35
C ALA A 8 -0.32 23.00 -23.57
N ASP A 9 -1.53 23.53 -23.48
CA ASP A 9 -2.04 24.53 -24.41
C ASP A 9 -1.27 25.84 -24.22
N ALA A 10 -0.22 26.03 -25.02
CA ALA A 10 0.40 27.34 -25.23
C ALA A 10 -0.29 28.03 -26.41
N ASP A 11 -1.06 29.07 -26.10
CA ASP A 11 -1.71 30.01 -27.01
C ASP A 11 -0.84 30.33 -28.24
N GLY A 12 -1.26 29.82 -29.39
CA GLY A 12 -0.73 30.17 -30.70
C GLY A 12 -1.31 31.52 -31.14
N GLY A 13 -0.49 32.58 -31.08
CA GLY A 13 -0.80 33.81 -31.79
C GLY A 13 -0.69 33.57 -33.30
N SER A 14 -1.83 33.43 -33.98
CA SER A 14 -1.88 33.45 -35.44
C SER A 14 -1.97 34.90 -35.92
N ASP A 15 -0.90 35.38 -36.55
CA ASP A 15 -0.93 36.50 -37.49
C ASP A 15 -2.00 36.21 -38.55
N TYR A 16 -3.09 36.98 -38.54
CA TYR A 16 -4.02 37.01 -39.67
C TYR A 16 -3.50 38.07 -40.63
N ASP A 17 -2.83 37.62 -41.70
CA ASP A 17 -2.58 38.45 -42.88
C ASP A 17 -3.91 38.75 -43.58
N ASP A 18 -4.34 40.02 -43.54
CA ASP A 18 -5.40 40.58 -44.38
C ASP A 18 -4.93 40.57 -45.86
N ASP A 19 -5.34 39.57 -46.64
CA ASP A 19 -5.18 39.54 -48.10
C ASP A 19 -6.49 40.01 -48.77
N ASP A 20 -6.51 41.28 -49.15
CA ASP A 20 -7.55 41.91 -49.96
C ASP A 20 -7.48 41.44 -51.43
N GLY A 21 -8.35 40.49 -51.78
CA GLY A 21 -9.17 40.59 -53.00
C GLY A 21 -8.87 39.67 -54.18
N ASP A 22 -9.82 38.78 -54.50
CA ASP A 22 -10.35 38.59 -55.88
C ASP A 22 -11.66 37.77 -55.92
N GLY A 23 -12.78 38.45 -56.24
CA GLY A 23 -13.68 38.07 -57.34
C GLY A 23 -14.44 36.73 -57.39
N GLY A 24 -14.32 35.81 -56.44
CA GLY A 24 -15.01 34.51 -56.46
C GLY A 24 -16.40 34.54 -55.81
N ARG A 25 -17.46 34.27 -56.58
CA ARG A 25 -18.87 34.20 -56.11
C ARG A 25 -18.98 33.37 -54.82
N GLY A 26 -19.20 34.05 -53.70
CA GLY A 26 -19.31 33.44 -52.38
C GLY A 26 -20.36 32.34 -52.36
N ALA A 27 -19.91 31.10 -52.15
CA ALA A 27 -20.80 30.07 -51.65
C ALA A 27 -21.36 30.61 -50.33
N ARG A 28 -22.68 30.88 -50.29
CA ARG A 28 -23.33 31.23 -49.03
C ARG A 28 -23.06 30.06 -48.08
N TYR A 29 -22.41 30.32 -46.95
CA TYR A 29 -22.32 29.35 -45.88
C TYR A 29 -23.74 28.92 -45.53
N VAL A 30 -24.09 27.69 -45.91
CA VAL A 30 -25.35 27.07 -45.53
C VAL A 30 -24.98 26.30 -44.26
N PRO A 31 -25.40 26.74 -43.07
CA PRO A 31 -25.14 25.96 -41.87
C PRO A 31 -25.71 24.57 -42.09
N ASP A 32 -24.85 23.57 -42.00
CA ASP A 32 -25.27 22.19 -42.02
C ASP A 32 -26.16 21.97 -40.79
N ARG A 33 -27.46 21.84 -41.03
CA ARG A 33 -28.48 21.69 -39.98
C ARG A 33 -28.33 20.36 -39.21
N SER A 34 -27.37 19.53 -39.58
CA SER A 34 -27.00 18.31 -38.84
C SER A 34 -25.92 18.53 -37.79
N LEU A 35 -25.24 19.69 -37.77
CA LEU A 35 -24.25 20.01 -36.75
C LEU A 35 -24.91 20.57 -35.47
N PRO A 36 -24.49 20.13 -34.27
CA PRO A 36 -25.00 20.65 -33.01
C PRO A 36 -24.70 22.14 -32.87
N THR A 37 -25.59 22.86 -32.19
CA THR A 37 -25.34 24.26 -31.79
C THR A 37 -24.16 24.34 -30.82
N ASP A 38 -23.53 25.51 -30.66
CA ASP A 38 -22.39 25.66 -29.73
C ASP A 38 -22.75 25.26 -28.28
N ASP A 39 -23.92 25.68 -27.80
CA ASP A 39 -24.45 25.31 -26.48
C ASP A 39 -24.71 23.80 -26.35
N GLU A 40 -25.16 23.16 -27.43
CA GLU A 40 -25.37 21.72 -27.49
C GLU A 40 -24.04 20.96 -27.54
N ALA A 41 -23.07 21.45 -28.31
CA ALA A 41 -21.74 20.88 -28.39
C ALA A 41 -21.01 21.00 -27.04
N GLU A 42 -21.12 22.13 -26.33
CA GLU A 42 -20.54 22.29 -24.99
C GLU A 42 -21.18 21.33 -23.97
N ARG A 43 -22.52 21.22 -23.98
CA ARG A 43 -23.23 20.28 -23.11
C ARG A 43 -22.80 18.83 -23.38
N LEU A 44 -22.76 18.41 -24.64
CA LEU A 44 -22.35 17.05 -25.02
C LEU A 44 -20.89 16.76 -24.63
N ARG A 45 -19.98 17.74 -24.79
CA ARG A 45 -18.58 17.59 -24.34
C ARG A 45 -18.50 17.40 -22.83
N LYS A 46 -19.26 18.19 -22.07
CA LYS A 46 -19.33 18.06 -20.61
C LYS A 46 -19.87 16.71 -20.18
N GLU A 47 -21.01 16.28 -20.73
CA GLU A 47 -21.59 14.95 -20.44
C GLU A 47 -20.63 13.82 -20.78
N HIS A 48 -19.93 13.90 -21.92
CA HIS A 48 -18.91 12.94 -22.30
C HIS A 48 -17.70 12.95 -21.34
N ALA A 49 -17.24 14.12 -20.91
CA ALA A 49 -16.15 14.24 -19.94
C ALA A 49 -16.53 13.65 -18.58
N ASP A 50 -17.75 13.93 -18.10
CA ASP A 50 -18.28 13.41 -16.85
C ASP A 50 -18.45 11.88 -16.90
N ALA A 51 -19.04 11.35 -17.98
CA ALA A 51 -19.19 9.91 -18.18
C ALA A 51 -17.84 9.19 -18.29
N ASN A 52 -16.85 9.76 -19.00
CA ASN A 52 -15.52 9.17 -19.07
C ASN A 52 -14.76 9.23 -17.74
N ARG A 53 -14.99 10.25 -16.92
CA ARG A 53 -14.43 10.30 -15.56
C ARG A 53 -15.02 9.16 -14.72
N GLU A 54 -16.32 8.96 -14.76
CA GLU A 54 -16.99 7.87 -14.04
C GLU A 54 -16.52 6.49 -14.52
N LEU A 55 -16.39 6.30 -15.84
CA LEU A 55 -15.90 5.05 -16.42
C LEU A 55 -14.50 4.71 -15.90
N ARG A 56 -13.57 5.68 -15.91
CA ARG A 56 -12.20 5.48 -15.40
C ARG A 56 -12.18 5.10 -13.92
N GLU A 57 -13.03 5.70 -13.10
CA GLU A 57 -13.16 5.36 -11.68
C GLU A 57 -13.68 3.94 -11.47
N LEU A 58 -14.68 3.52 -12.26
CA LEU A 58 -15.22 2.15 -12.21
C LEU A 58 -14.21 1.11 -12.70
N GLU A 59 -13.49 1.40 -13.78
CA GLU A 59 -12.43 0.54 -14.30
C GLU A 59 -11.31 0.37 -13.27
N LYS A 60 -10.88 1.46 -12.62
CA LYS A 60 -9.90 1.40 -11.54
C LYS A 60 -10.35 0.52 -10.38
N ARG A 61 -11.59 0.70 -9.90
CA ARG A 61 -12.15 -0.14 -8.81
C ARG A 61 -12.26 -1.60 -9.21
N LYS A 62 -12.59 -1.88 -10.47
CA LYS A 62 -12.64 -3.24 -10.99
C LYS A 62 -11.26 -3.88 -10.91
N THR A 63 -10.22 -3.20 -11.40
CA THR A 63 -8.84 -3.69 -11.31
C THR A 63 -8.41 -3.91 -9.86
N GLU A 64 -8.69 -2.97 -8.95
CA GLU A 64 -8.37 -3.11 -7.52
C GLU A 64 -9.03 -4.34 -6.87
N LEU A 65 -10.27 -4.67 -7.27
CA LEU A 65 -10.99 -5.86 -6.81
C LEU A 65 -10.47 -7.15 -7.44
N GLU A 66 -10.11 -7.12 -8.73
CA GLU A 66 -9.49 -8.26 -9.42
C GLU A 66 -8.15 -8.59 -8.76
N ASP A 67 -7.30 -7.57 -8.52
CA ASP A 67 -6.03 -7.72 -7.80
C ASP A 67 -6.24 -8.28 -6.38
N LEU A 68 -7.30 -7.85 -5.68
CA LEU A 68 -7.65 -8.39 -4.36
C LEU A 68 -7.99 -9.88 -4.41
N LEU A 69 -8.67 -10.34 -5.46
CA LEU A 69 -9.10 -11.73 -5.58
C LEU A 69 -7.96 -12.66 -6.01
N GLU A 70 -6.96 -12.13 -6.73
CA GLU A 70 -5.81 -12.89 -7.22
C GLU A 70 -4.65 -12.96 -6.20
N GLU A 71 -4.60 -12.03 -5.25
CA GLU A 71 -3.54 -11.95 -4.24
C GLU A 71 -3.51 -13.17 -3.29
N ASP A 72 -2.30 -13.67 -3.00
CA ASP A 72 -2.11 -14.81 -2.09
C ASP A 72 -2.08 -14.35 -0.63
N PHE A 73 -3.22 -14.46 0.07
CA PHE A 73 -3.33 -14.21 1.52
C PHE A 73 -2.98 -15.41 2.40
N GLY A 74 -2.30 -16.41 1.84
CA GLY A 74 -1.96 -17.66 2.49
C GLY A 74 -3.14 -18.60 2.72
N PRO A 75 -2.89 -19.74 3.40
CA PRO A 75 -3.90 -20.77 3.59
C PRO A 75 -5.14 -20.21 4.29
N GLN A 76 -6.31 -20.41 3.66
CA GLN A 76 -7.59 -19.89 4.12
C GLN A 76 -7.65 -18.35 4.28
N GLY A 77 -6.75 -17.63 3.61
CA GLY A 77 -6.70 -16.16 3.67
C GLY A 77 -6.29 -15.61 5.03
N LYS A 78 -5.55 -16.38 5.84
CA LYS A 78 -5.21 -16.00 7.23
C LYS A 78 -4.46 -14.67 7.37
N PHE A 79 -3.80 -14.19 6.33
CA PHE A 79 -3.10 -12.89 6.32
C PHE A 79 -3.95 -11.72 5.79
N PHE A 80 -5.18 -11.97 5.32
CA PHE A 80 -6.04 -10.95 4.71
C PHE A 80 -6.24 -9.72 5.62
N GLY A 81 -6.32 -9.94 6.94
CA GLY A 81 -6.51 -8.87 7.91
C GLY A 81 -5.36 -7.85 7.98
N LEU A 82 -4.18 -8.17 7.44
CA LEU A 82 -3.03 -7.26 7.39
C LEU A 82 -3.09 -6.30 6.20
N ARG A 83 -3.90 -6.59 5.17
CA ARG A 83 -3.95 -5.76 3.97
C ARG A 83 -4.61 -4.42 4.26
N GLY A 84 -4.00 -3.35 3.75
CA GLY A 84 -4.45 -1.98 3.97
C GLY A 84 -4.07 -1.42 5.34
N GLN A 85 -3.38 -2.20 6.18
CA GLN A 85 -2.77 -1.73 7.42
C GLN A 85 -1.29 -1.40 7.19
N CYS A 86 -0.80 -0.38 7.88
CA CYS A 86 0.61 0.00 7.86
C CYS A 86 1.12 0.12 9.29
N PHE A 87 2.36 -0.34 9.50
CA PHE A 87 3.00 -0.42 10.80
C PHE A 87 4.30 0.38 10.75
N ASP A 88 4.46 1.32 11.68
CA ASP A 88 5.67 2.13 11.81
C ASP A 88 6.60 1.56 12.88
N PHE A 89 7.91 1.69 12.66
CA PHE A 89 8.96 1.29 13.59
C PHE A 89 10.05 2.34 13.69
N LYS A 90 10.44 2.68 14.91
CA LYS A 90 11.52 3.63 15.17
C LYS A 90 12.51 3.02 16.18
N PRO A 91 13.63 2.42 15.71
CA PRO A 91 14.62 1.78 16.59
C PRO A 91 15.48 2.76 17.41
N GLY A 92 15.07 4.03 17.54
CA GLY A 92 15.85 5.08 18.21
C GLY A 92 17.01 5.68 17.39
N GLY A 93 17.21 5.20 16.15
CA GLY A 93 18.18 5.74 15.20
C GLY A 93 17.64 6.94 14.38
N GLU A 94 18.38 7.29 13.32
CA GLU A 94 18.04 8.39 12.41
C GLU A 94 16.82 8.08 11.52
N HIS A 95 16.63 6.80 11.19
CA HIS A 95 15.57 6.36 10.31
C HIS A 95 14.40 5.72 11.05
N SER A 96 13.21 5.90 10.50
CA SER A 96 12.03 5.10 10.84
C SER A 96 11.60 4.28 9.63
N TYR A 97 10.87 3.21 9.87
CA TYR A 97 10.46 2.25 8.85
C TYR A 97 8.97 2.09 8.86
N GLU A 98 8.38 1.94 7.69
CA GLU A 98 6.95 1.67 7.52
C GLU A 98 6.81 0.38 6.71
N LEU A 99 6.02 -0.56 7.22
CA LEU A 99 5.63 -1.78 6.52
C LEU A 99 4.12 -1.75 6.28
N CYS A 100 3.70 -1.84 5.01
CA CYS A 100 2.32 -2.09 4.63
C CYS A 100 2.26 -3.48 3.96
N PRO A 101 1.88 -4.55 4.68
CA PRO A 101 1.75 -5.89 4.12
C PRO A 101 0.85 -5.89 2.87
N PHE A 102 1.25 -6.61 1.82
CA PHE A 102 0.55 -6.67 0.52
C PHE A 102 0.50 -5.33 -0.27
N ASP A 103 1.35 -4.36 0.08
CA ASP A 103 1.55 -3.13 -0.71
C ASP A 103 3.04 -2.82 -0.86
N LYS A 104 3.67 -2.22 0.16
CA LYS A 104 5.05 -1.74 0.09
C LYS A 104 5.67 -1.52 1.46
N ALA A 105 6.98 -1.35 1.47
CA ALA A 105 7.75 -0.95 2.65
C ALA A 105 8.64 0.24 2.34
N LYS A 106 8.84 1.11 3.33
CA LYS A 106 9.58 2.37 3.19
C LYS A 106 10.50 2.64 4.36
N GLN A 107 11.58 3.35 4.07
CA GLN A 107 12.44 3.99 5.07
C GLN A 107 12.16 5.49 5.03
N LYS A 108 11.78 6.06 6.17
CA LYS A 108 11.54 7.49 6.37
C LYS A 108 12.77 8.11 7.03
N GLY A 109 13.25 9.23 6.49
CA GLY A 109 14.35 10.01 7.05
C GLY A 109 13.97 10.71 8.35
N SER A 110 14.98 11.17 9.09
CA SER A 110 14.84 11.92 10.34
C SER A 110 14.11 13.24 10.18
N ASP A 111 14.19 13.83 8.98
CA ASP A 111 13.57 15.10 8.61
C ASP A 111 12.04 15.01 8.43
N GLY A 112 11.49 13.79 8.32
CA GLY A 112 10.06 13.54 8.11
C GLY A 112 9.54 13.86 6.71
N TYR A 113 10.37 14.45 5.84
CA TYR A 113 10.02 14.79 4.46
C TYR A 113 10.62 13.82 3.44
N SER A 114 11.77 13.22 3.76
CA SER A 114 12.42 12.25 2.89
C SER A 114 11.90 10.84 3.18
N SER A 115 11.56 10.10 2.13
CA SER A 115 11.27 8.66 2.22
C SER A 115 11.84 7.93 1.02
N VAL A 116 12.36 6.74 1.25
CA VAL A 116 12.91 5.85 0.21
C VAL A 116 12.13 4.55 0.24
N ASP A 117 11.74 4.06 -0.94
CA ASP A 117 11.03 2.79 -1.05
C ASP A 117 12.03 1.64 -0.87
N LEU A 118 11.75 0.76 0.10
CA LEU A 118 12.53 -0.46 0.32
C LEU A 118 12.09 -1.59 -0.59
N GLY A 119 10.83 -1.56 -1.02
CA GLY A 119 10.28 -2.49 -2.00
C GLY A 119 8.76 -2.48 -2.02
N LYS A 120 8.20 -3.03 -3.09
CA LYS A 120 6.79 -3.41 -3.23
C LYS A 120 6.65 -4.89 -2.92
N TRP A 121 5.49 -5.27 -2.41
CA TRP A 121 5.13 -6.66 -2.15
C TRP A 121 5.42 -7.54 -3.38
N ASP A 122 6.12 -8.65 -3.17
CA ASP A 122 6.59 -9.57 -4.22
C ASP A 122 6.28 -11.04 -3.90
N GLY A 123 5.44 -11.28 -2.89
CA GLY A 123 4.97 -12.61 -2.52
C GLY A 123 5.65 -13.20 -1.28
N PHE A 124 5.14 -14.37 -0.90
CA PHE A 124 5.72 -15.17 0.18
C PHE A 124 6.92 -15.99 -0.30
N GLY A 125 7.87 -16.22 0.60
CA GLY A 125 8.98 -17.13 0.35
C GLY A 125 8.59 -18.60 0.37
N GLU A 126 9.44 -19.43 -0.25
CA GLU A 126 9.25 -20.88 -0.39
C GLU A 126 9.09 -21.63 0.95
N SER A 127 9.50 -21.02 2.06
CA SER A 127 9.49 -21.61 3.40
C SER A 127 8.13 -21.58 4.12
N GLY A 128 7.03 -21.68 3.38
CA GLY A 128 5.68 -21.90 3.94
C GLY A 128 5.10 -20.70 4.70
N TYR A 129 5.02 -19.53 4.05
CA TYR A 129 4.39 -18.32 4.59
C TYR A 129 5.05 -17.76 5.86
N LYS A 130 6.35 -18.00 6.04
CA LYS A 130 7.15 -17.47 7.16
C LYS A 130 7.90 -16.19 6.81
N THR A 131 8.03 -15.90 5.51
CA THR A 131 8.78 -14.73 5.04
C THR A 131 7.99 -14.06 3.93
N MET A 132 7.87 -12.75 4.03
CA MET A 132 7.31 -11.85 3.03
C MET A 132 8.45 -11.15 2.30
N PHE A 133 8.43 -11.14 0.97
CA PHE A 133 9.44 -10.47 0.17
C PHE A 133 8.91 -9.16 -0.40
N PHE A 134 9.76 -8.14 -0.35
CA PHE A 134 9.53 -6.85 -0.95
C PHE A 134 10.71 -6.51 -1.86
N SER A 135 10.43 -6.31 -3.14
CA SER A 135 11.45 -6.06 -4.18
C SER A 135 11.13 -4.81 -4.98
N LYS A 136 11.94 -4.47 -5.98
CA LYS A 136 11.72 -3.29 -6.85
C LYS A 136 11.66 -1.97 -6.05
N GLY A 137 12.49 -1.85 -5.01
CA GLY A 137 12.65 -0.61 -4.24
C GLY A 137 13.40 0.49 -5.01
N THR A 138 13.73 1.58 -4.33
CA THR A 138 14.49 2.68 -4.94
C THR A 138 15.93 2.24 -5.26
N PRO A 139 16.47 2.52 -6.46
CA PRO A 139 17.86 2.24 -6.80
C PRO A 139 18.85 2.80 -5.78
N CYS A 140 19.84 1.98 -5.41
CA CYS A 140 20.88 2.35 -4.47
C CYS A 140 22.13 2.79 -5.26
N TRP A 141 22.71 3.94 -4.92
CA TRP A 141 23.85 4.49 -5.65
C TRP A 141 25.13 3.62 -5.51
N ASN A 142 25.25 2.86 -4.42
CA ASN A 142 26.40 2.02 -4.12
C ASN A 142 25.99 0.55 -3.84
N GLY A 143 24.91 0.08 -4.47
CA GLY A 143 24.37 -1.22 -4.16
C GLY A 143 23.33 -1.70 -5.17
N PRO A 144 22.73 -2.86 -4.92
CA PRO A 144 21.61 -3.34 -5.72
C PRO A 144 20.38 -2.42 -5.53
N VAL A 145 19.37 -2.64 -6.36
CA VAL A 145 18.03 -2.10 -6.09
C VAL A 145 17.61 -2.53 -4.69
N ARG A 146 17.08 -1.58 -3.89
CA ARG A 146 16.68 -1.87 -2.52
C ARG A 146 15.66 -3.01 -2.48
N SER A 147 15.84 -3.88 -1.50
CA SER A 147 14.91 -4.98 -1.21
C SER A 147 14.81 -5.21 0.29
N LEU A 148 13.71 -5.80 0.71
CA LEU A 148 13.42 -6.12 2.10
C LEU A 148 12.87 -7.55 2.18
N SER A 149 13.40 -8.34 3.11
CA SER A 149 12.77 -9.58 3.57
C SER A 149 12.19 -9.39 4.96
N VAL A 150 10.93 -9.75 5.13
CA VAL A 150 10.23 -9.64 6.41
C VAL A 150 9.96 -11.05 6.94
N SER A 151 10.60 -11.41 8.05
CA SER A 151 10.36 -12.67 8.75
C SER A 151 9.18 -12.50 9.70
N LEU A 152 8.21 -13.41 9.62
CA LEU A 152 6.99 -13.38 10.42
C LEU A 152 7.20 -14.20 11.70
N SER A 153 6.90 -13.60 12.86
CA SER A 153 6.97 -14.23 14.17
C SER A 153 5.60 -14.27 14.83
N CYS A 154 5.27 -15.37 15.51
CA CYS A 154 4.01 -15.46 16.25
C CYS A 154 4.05 -14.53 17.47
N ALA A 155 3.02 -13.68 17.59
CA ALA A 155 2.79 -12.79 18.73
C ALA A 155 1.30 -12.44 18.84
N ALA A 156 0.88 -11.84 19.95
CA ALA A 156 -0.51 -11.41 20.14
C ALA A 156 -0.88 -10.20 19.27
N ASP A 157 0.07 -9.28 19.08
CA ASP A 157 -0.13 -8.02 18.39
C ASP A 157 0.61 -7.98 17.05
N ASN A 158 0.11 -7.12 16.15
CA ASN A 158 0.76 -6.83 14.88
C ASN A 158 1.74 -5.67 15.07
N GLU A 159 3.05 -5.94 15.01
CA GLU A 159 4.07 -4.91 15.17
C GLU A 159 5.40 -5.30 14.53
N ILE A 160 6.21 -4.30 14.20
CA ILE A 160 7.59 -4.54 13.75
C ILE A 160 8.48 -4.62 15.00
N LEU A 161 9.23 -5.71 15.12
CA LEU A 161 10.13 -5.94 16.26
C LEU A 161 11.54 -5.43 16.00
N SER A 162 12.06 -5.60 14.79
CA SER A 162 13.40 -5.16 14.42
C SER A 162 13.54 -4.93 12.92
N VAL A 163 14.52 -4.09 12.55
CA VAL A 163 14.94 -3.85 11.17
C VAL A 163 16.46 -3.74 11.16
N ASP A 164 17.10 -4.54 10.32
CA ASP A 164 18.55 -4.62 10.15
C ASP A 164 18.93 -4.52 8.67
N GLU A 165 20.09 -3.93 8.37
CA GLU A 165 20.66 -3.85 7.02
C GLU A 165 21.96 -4.68 6.98
N PRO A 166 21.87 -6.02 6.89
CA PRO A 166 23.06 -6.88 6.93
C PRO A 166 23.97 -6.75 5.70
N GLU A 167 23.40 -6.36 4.55
CA GLU A 167 24.13 -6.02 3.34
C GLU A 167 23.63 -4.68 2.82
N VAL A 168 24.50 -3.91 2.16
CA VAL A 168 24.15 -2.59 1.63
C VAL A 168 22.90 -2.68 0.75
N CYS A 169 21.89 -1.88 1.10
CA CYS A 169 20.60 -1.78 0.46
C CYS A 169 19.77 -3.08 0.43
N LYS A 170 20.10 -4.07 1.26
CA LYS A 170 19.26 -5.25 1.53
C LYS A 170 18.87 -5.27 3.00
N TYR A 171 17.58 -5.16 3.25
CA TYR A 171 17.03 -5.05 4.59
C TYR A 171 16.43 -6.39 5.03
N GLN A 172 16.49 -6.65 6.34
CA GLN A 172 15.79 -7.72 7.01
C GLN A 172 14.94 -7.12 8.13
N MET A 173 13.69 -7.53 8.23
CA MET A 173 12.77 -7.06 9.25
C MET A 173 12.12 -8.27 9.93
N VAL A 174 11.86 -8.15 11.22
CA VAL A 174 11.03 -9.12 11.95
C VAL A 174 9.69 -8.47 12.26
N PHE A 175 8.61 -9.09 11.79
CA PHE A 175 7.24 -8.63 12.01
C PHE A 175 6.49 -9.66 12.86
N ALA A 176 6.02 -9.22 14.03
CA ALA A 176 5.17 -9.96 14.93
C ALA A 176 3.73 -9.92 14.42
N THR A 177 3.05 -11.08 14.38
CA THR A 177 1.64 -11.16 14.01
C THR A 177 0.98 -12.45 14.53
N PRO A 178 -0.28 -12.39 15.00
CA PRO A 178 -1.05 -13.59 15.33
C PRO A 178 -1.33 -14.49 14.12
N ALA A 179 -1.23 -13.98 12.88
CA ALA A 179 -1.55 -14.75 11.67
C ALA A 179 -0.61 -15.94 11.39
N VAL A 180 0.57 -15.98 12.04
CA VAL A 180 1.50 -17.11 11.96
C VAL A 180 1.48 -18.03 13.17
N CYS A 181 0.69 -17.72 14.21
CA CYS A 181 0.56 -18.56 15.38
C CYS A 181 -0.18 -19.87 15.05
N THR A 182 0.30 -20.95 15.65
CA THR A 182 -0.33 -22.28 15.59
C THR A 182 -1.25 -22.50 16.79
N GLU A 183 -2.08 -23.55 16.73
CA GLU A 183 -2.89 -23.95 17.88
C GLU A 183 -2.02 -24.29 19.10
N GLU A 184 -0.81 -24.81 18.89
CA GLU A 184 0.16 -25.09 19.95
C GLU A 184 0.65 -23.80 20.62
N ASP A 185 0.96 -22.76 19.82
CA ASP A 185 1.37 -21.45 20.34
C ASP A 185 0.27 -20.81 21.17
N VAL A 186 -0.98 -20.88 20.68
CA VAL A 186 -2.16 -20.35 21.40
C VAL A 186 -2.41 -21.14 22.68
N ALA A 187 -2.33 -22.47 22.64
CA ALA A 187 -2.49 -23.31 23.83
C ALA A 187 -1.39 -23.06 24.87
N ALA A 188 -0.15 -22.88 24.43
CA ALA A 188 0.98 -22.54 25.30
C ALA A 188 0.78 -21.17 25.96
N ALA A 189 0.35 -20.16 25.19
CA ALA A 189 0.02 -18.83 25.71
C ALA A 189 -1.13 -18.89 26.72
N ALA A 190 -2.20 -19.64 26.42
CA ALA A 190 -3.33 -19.83 27.33
C ALA A 190 -2.91 -20.50 28.65
N LYS A 191 -2.00 -21.48 28.61
CA LYS A 191 -1.47 -22.14 29.80
C LYS A 191 -0.58 -21.21 30.63
N ALA A 192 0.24 -20.38 29.98
CA ALA A 192 1.09 -19.41 30.66
C ALA A 192 0.28 -18.26 31.31
N ALA A 193 -0.89 -17.94 30.77
CA ALA A 193 -1.78 -16.92 31.30
C ALA A 193 -2.64 -17.39 32.48
N GLN A 194 -2.66 -18.70 32.81
CA GLN A 194 -3.33 -19.18 34.01
C GLN A 194 -2.55 -18.73 35.24
N PRO A 195 -3.15 -17.98 36.18
CA PRO A 195 -2.49 -17.63 37.42
C PRO A 195 -2.14 -18.94 38.14
N ASN A 196 -0.91 -19.04 38.64
CA ASN A 196 -0.53 -20.11 39.55
C ASN A 196 -1.51 -20.08 40.74
N ASP A 197 -2.47 -21.00 40.75
CA ASP A 197 -3.33 -21.27 41.89
C ASP A 197 -2.49 -21.94 42.98
N GLY A 198 -1.74 -21.11 43.71
CA GLY A 198 -1.01 -21.50 44.91
C GLY A 198 -1.95 -21.52 46.10
N SER A 199 -2.87 -22.48 46.15
CA SER A 199 -3.67 -22.77 47.35
C SER A 199 -3.10 -23.96 48.12
N ASP A 200 -1.87 -23.82 48.63
CA ASP A 200 -1.39 -24.57 49.80
C ASP A 200 -1.31 -23.56 50.96
N VAL A 201 -2.44 -23.31 51.61
CA VAL A 201 -2.46 -22.73 52.94
C VAL A 201 -2.91 -23.83 53.89
N ASP A 202 -1.97 -24.65 54.32
CA ASP A 202 -2.13 -25.48 55.51
C ASP A 202 -2.23 -24.54 56.72
N VAL A 203 -3.45 -24.30 57.21
CA VAL A 203 -3.68 -23.74 58.55
C VAL A 203 -4.13 -24.88 59.47
N ASP A 204 -3.23 -25.83 59.69
CA ASP A 204 -3.28 -26.73 60.84
C ASP A 204 -2.13 -26.32 61.76
N ASP A 205 -2.36 -25.31 62.61
CA ASP A 205 -1.68 -25.12 63.90
C ASP A 205 -2.21 -23.85 64.58
N ILE A 206 -3.36 -23.99 65.26
CA ILE A 206 -3.69 -23.12 66.39
C ILE A 206 -3.73 -24.04 67.60
N GLU A 207 -2.59 -24.13 68.29
CA GLU A 207 -2.46 -24.81 69.57
C GLU A 207 -3.44 -24.23 70.59
N HIS A 208 -4.04 -25.16 71.34
CA HIS A 208 -4.76 -24.94 72.59
C HIS A 208 -3.88 -24.16 73.57
N ASP A 209 -4.41 -23.07 74.13
CA ASP A 209 -3.91 -22.50 75.38
C ASP A 209 -5.04 -22.49 76.42
N GLU A 210 -4.64 -22.75 77.66
CA GLU A 210 -5.37 -23.40 78.76
C GLU A 210 -6.41 -22.50 79.46
N LEU A 211 -7.47 -23.11 80.01
CA LEU A 211 -8.19 -22.65 81.21
C LEU A 211 -8.64 -23.83 82.08
#